data_AF-V9LFS5-F1
#
_entry.id   AF-V9LFS5-F1
#
_cell.length_a   1.000
_cell.length_b   1.000
_cell.length_c   1.000
_cell.angle_alpha   90.00
_cell.angle_beta   90.00
_cell.angle_gamma   90.00
#
_symmetry.space_group_name_H-M   'P 1'
#
loop_
_entity.id
_entity.type
_entity.pdbx_description
1 polymer ?
#
loop_
_entity_poly.entity_id
_entity_poly.type
_entity_poly.pdbx_seq_one_letter_code
_entity_poly.pdbx_strand_id
1 'polypeptide(L)'
;DALPISKEGILGLVEPINNRITDPNYFLNTPHQAVQILQKVDRPNMKLQLDVFHWQIMDGNLTQNINTYFPLIGHVQIAQVPGRNEPDSPGEVNYSYIFNLLEELGYQGYIGCEYAPKGNTVDGLGWLKTYWNSRGQP
;
A
#
# COMPACT_ATOMS: atom_id res chain seq x y z
N ASP A 1 -18.71 0.41 23.20
CA ASP A 1 -17.67 -0.60 23.43
C ASP A 1 -16.51 -0.51 22.48
N ALA A 2 -15.35 -0.10 22.99
CA ALA A 2 -14.05 -0.15 22.31
C ALA A 2 -13.73 -1.59 21.87
N LEU A 3 -13.27 -1.78 20.62
CA LEU A 3 -12.77 -3.08 20.15
C LEU A 3 -11.63 -3.54 21.09
N PRO A 4 -11.49 -4.85 21.42
CA PRO A 4 -10.43 -5.33 22.31
C PRO A 4 -9.04 -4.78 21.96
N ILE A 5 -8.73 -4.68 20.66
CA ILE A 5 -7.44 -4.15 20.16
C ILE A 5 -7.16 -2.69 20.53
N SER A 6 -8.20 -1.86 20.72
CA SER A 6 -8.02 -0.45 21.09
C SER A 6 -7.51 -0.28 22.52
N LYS A 7 -7.81 -1.23 23.41
CA LYS A 7 -7.33 -1.21 24.80
C LYS A 7 -5.83 -1.49 24.90
N GLU A 8 -5.27 -2.15 23.88
CA GLU A 8 -3.86 -2.53 23.80
C GLU A 8 -3.03 -1.56 22.94
N GLY A 9 -3.63 -0.44 22.50
CA GLY A 9 -2.94 0.52 21.62
C GLY A 9 -2.65 -0.01 20.21
N ILE A 10 -3.36 -1.04 19.76
CA ILE A 10 -3.15 -1.68 18.46
C ILE A 10 -4.03 -1.01 17.39
N LEU A 11 -3.40 -0.69 16.25
CA LEU A 11 -4.08 -0.24 15.03
C LEU A 11 -4.51 -1.46 14.21
N GLY A 12 -5.81 -1.58 13.94
CA GLY A 12 -6.33 -2.55 13.00
C GLY A 12 -6.32 -2.00 11.58
N LEU A 13 -6.04 -2.86 10.61
CA LEU A 13 -6.02 -2.51 9.18
C LEU A 13 -7.06 -3.34 8.42
N VAL A 14 -7.70 -2.71 7.44
CA VAL A 14 -8.47 -3.40 6.41
C VAL A 14 -7.77 -3.23 5.07
N GLU A 15 -7.61 -4.33 4.35
CA GLU A 15 -6.90 -4.36 3.08
C GLU A 15 -7.84 -4.79 1.95
N PRO A 16 -8.05 -3.93 0.94
CA PRO A 16 -8.67 -4.35 -0.30
C PRO A 16 -7.71 -5.20 -1.14
N ILE A 17 -8.09 -6.43 -1.43
CA ILE A 17 -7.32 -7.35 -2.28
C ILE A 17 -7.97 -7.42 -3.66
N ASN A 18 -7.20 -7.28 -4.74
CA ASN A 18 -7.77 -7.36 -6.08
C ASN A 18 -8.36 -8.76 -6.35
N ASN A 19 -9.54 -8.79 -6.95
CA ASN A 19 -10.22 -10.01 -7.35
C ASN A 19 -10.03 -10.37 -8.83
N ARG A 20 -9.18 -9.60 -9.55
CA ARG A 20 -8.90 -9.87 -10.97
C ARG A 20 -7.85 -10.96 -11.12
N ILE A 21 -6.80 -10.92 -10.29
CA ILE A 21 -5.67 -11.86 -10.39
C ILE A 21 -5.23 -12.46 -9.05
N THR A 22 -5.49 -11.83 -7.89
CA THR A 22 -5.02 -12.36 -6.60
C THR A 22 -6.03 -13.32 -5.97
N ASP A 23 -7.27 -12.89 -5.74
CA ASP A 23 -8.32 -13.78 -5.22
C ASP A 23 -9.70 -13.41 -5.78
N PRO A 24 -10.19 -14.15 -6.80
CA PRO A 24 -11.48 -13.89 -7.44
C PRO A 24 -12.69 -13.87 -6.50
N ASN A 25 -12.61 -14.50 -5.34
CA ASN A 25 -13.72 -14.61 -4.39
C ASN A 25 -13.61 -13.63 -3.22
N TYR A 26 -12.60 -12.77 -3.22
CA TYR A 26 -12.37 -11.88 -2.09
C TYR A 26 -13.42 -10.76 -2.01
N PHE A 27 -14.00 -10.61 -0.81
CA PHE A 27 -15.13 -9.71 -0.56
C PHE A 27 -14.76 -8.23 -0.68
N LEU A 28 -13.61 -7.84 -0.13
CA LEU A 28 -13.17 -6.45 -0.04
C LEU A 28 -12.12 -6.18 -1.10
N ASN A 29 -12.50 -5.63 -2.26
CA ASN A 29 -11.62 -5.60 -3.43
C ASN A 29 -11.36 -4.21 -4.01
N THR A 30 -11.95 -3.15 -3.46
CA THR A 30 -11.63 -1.77 -3.87
C THR A 30 -11.38 -0.87 -2.66
N PRO A 31 -10.51 0.15 -2.78
CA PRO A 31 -10.35 1.17 -1.74
C PRO A 31 -11.66 1.89 -1.42
N HIS A 32 -12.49 2.17 -2.44
CA HIS A 32 -13.79 2.81 -2.26
C HIS A 32 -14.70 2.02 -1.30
N GLN A 33 -14.80 0.69 -1.50
CA GLN A 33 -15.58 -0.18 -0.62
C GLN A 33 -15.01 -0.21 0.80
N ALA A 34 -13.68 -0.25 0.96
CA ALA A 34 -13.04 -0.24 2.27
C ALA A 34 -13.28 1.06 3.04
N VAL A 35 -13.25 2.21 2.36
CA VAL A 35 -13.58 3.50 2.97
C VAL A 35 -15.04 3.53 3.44
N GLN A 36 -15.98 3.02 2.65
CA GLN A 36 -17.38 2.91 3.07
C GLN A 36 -17.56 2.02 4.31
N ILE A 37 -16.79 0.93 4.41
CA ILE A 37 -16.81 0.06 5.59
C ILE A 37 -16.21 0.79 6.80
N LEU A 38 -15.06 1.43 6.66
CA LEU A 38 -14.42 2.19 7.75
C LEU A 38 -15.31 3.31 8.27
N GLN A 39 -16.03 4.00 7.39
CA GLN A 39 -17.03 5.02 7.77
C GLN A 39 -18.19 4.44 8.57
N LYS A 40 -18.67 3.23 8.23
CA LYS A 40 -19.73 2.55 8.99
C LYS A 40 -19.24 2.00 10.33
N VAL A 41 -17.99 1.54 10.38
CA VAL A 41 -17.35 1.05 11.61
C VAL A 41 -17.09 2.21 12.58
N ASP A 42 -16.73 3.38 12.05
CA ASP A 42 -16.51 4.64 12.77
C ASP A 42 -15.60 4.47 14.00
N ARG A 43 -14.40 3.90 13.77
CA ARG A 43 -13.40 3.70 14.82
C ARG A 43 -12.05 4.33 14.45
N PRO A 44 -11.46 5.14 15.34
CA PRO A 44 -10.18 5.81 15.05
C PRO A 44 -9.00 4.83 14.96
N ASN A 45 -9.12 3.66 15.61
CA ASN A 45 -8.09 2.62 15.61
C ASN A 45 -8.27 1.57 14.49
N MET A 46 -9.11 1.87 13.50
CA MET A 46 -9.22 1.09 12.26
C MET A 46 -8.83 1.98 11.09
N LYS A 47 -7.89 1.52 10.27
CA LYS A 47 -7.34 2.26 9.13
C LYS A 47 -7.29 1.40 7.88
N LEU A 48 -7.03 2.04 6.75
CA LEU A 48 -6.89 1.42 5.44
C LEU A 48 -5.44 1.00 5.21
N GLN A 49 -5.23 -0.20 4.69
CA GLN A 49 -3.95 -0.62 4.12
C GLN A 49 -3.94 -0.32 2.63
N LEU A 50 -3.00 0.53 2.20
CA LEU A 50 -2.74 0.82 0.80
C LEU A 50 -1.73 -0.21 0.27
N ASP A 51 -2.19 -1.29 -0.34
CA ASP A 51 -1.33 -2.04 -1.27
C ASP A 51 -1.47 -1.44 -2.68
N VAL A 52 -0.40 -0.78 -3.14
CA VAL A 52 -0.35 -0.14 -4.47
C VAL A 52 -0.60 -1.14 -5.59
N PHE A 53 -0.17 -2.39 -5.44
CA PHE A 53 -0.38 -3.44 -6.44
C PHE A 53 -1.88 -3.72 -6.60
N HIS A 54 -2.60 -3.92 -5.50
CA HIS A 54 -4.04 -4.16 -5.52
C HIS A 54 -4.84 -2.97 -6.04
N TRP A 55 -4.48 -1.76 -5.60
CA TRP A 55 -5.18 -0.55 -5.99
C TRP A 55 -5.00 -0.25 -7.47
N GLN A 56 -3.79 -0.40 -8.00
CA GLN A 56 -3.52 -0.18 -9.42
C GLN A 56 -4.33 -1.12 -10.30
N ILE A 57 -4.39 -2.41 -9.93
CA ILE A 57 -5.13 -3.42 -10.69
C ILE A 57 -6.64 -3.15 -10.68
N MET A 58 -7.19 -2.66 -9.57
CA MET A 58 -8.64 -2.50 -9.42
C MET A 58 -9.13 -1.15 -9.90
N ASP A 59 -8.60 -0.07 -9.31
CA ASP A 59 -9.13 1.29 -9.44
C ASP A 59 -8.16 2.23 -10.16
N GLY A 60 -6.87 1.89 -10.24
CA GLY A 60 -5.84 2.75 -10.82
C GLY A 60 -5.84 4.12 -10.14
N ASN A 61 -5.67 5.18 -10.96
CA ASN A 61 -5.79 6.58 -10.54
C ASN A 61 -5.06 6.90 -9.22
N LEU A 62 -3.86 6.30 -9.06
CA LEU A 62 -3.18 6.18 -7.78
C LEU A 62 -2.98 7.54 -7.10
N THR A 63 -2.49 8.56 -7.83
CA THR A 63 -2.29 9.90 -7.26
C THR A 63 -3.54 10.44 -6.60
N GLN A 64 -4.67 10.42 -7.31
CA GLN A 64 -5.92 10.99 -6.81
C GLN A 64 -6.47 10.16 -5.65
N ASN A 65 -6.44 8.84 -5.75
CA ASN A 65 -6.95 7.94 -4.73
C ASN A 65 -6.11 8.02 -3.45
N ILE A 66 -4.78 8.07 -3.57
CA ILE A 66 -3.87 8.26 -2.43
C ILE A 66 -4.15 9.60 -1.76
N ASN A 67 -4.22 10.71 -2.50
CA ASN A 67 -4.54 12.03 -1.93
C ASN A 67 -5.88 12.03 -1.19
N THR A 68 -6.90 11.42 -1.79
CA THR A 68 -8.27 11.40 -1.25
C THR A 68 -8.35 10.58 0.04
N TYR A 69 -7.65 9.45 0.10
CA TYR A 69 -7.74 8.50 1.21
C TYR A 69 -6.58 8.58 2.20
N PHE A 70 -5.60 9.46 1.98
CA PHE A 70 -4.44 9.62 2.84
C PHE A 70 -4.75 9.70 4.34
N PRO A 71 -5.75 10.49 4.81
CA PRO A 71 -6.06 10.56 6.25
C PRO A 71 -6.52 9.23 6.87
N LEU A 72 -6.96 8.29 6.04
CA LEU A 72 -7.43 6.96 6.44
C LEU A 72 -6.35 5.88 6.31
N ILE A 73 -5.22 6.15 5.66
CA ILE A 73 -4.16 5.17 5.45
C ILE A 73 -3.37 4.96 6.74
N GLY A 74 -3.25 3.70 7.16
CA GLY A 74 -2.46 3.27 8.32
C GLY A 74 -1.17 2.56 7.92
N HIS A 75 -1.15 1.89 6.76
CA HIS A 75 0.02 1.18 6.25
C HIS A 75 0.06 1.20 4.73
N VAL A 76 1.26 1.08 4.16
CA VAL A 76 1.50 1.05 2.71
C VAL A 76 2.30 -0.20 2.37
N GLN A 77 1.93 -0.88 1.30
CA GLN A 77 2.69 -1.96 0.68
C GLN A 77 2.90 -1.69 -0.81
N ILE A 78 3.96 -2.28 -1.36
CA ILE A 78 4.37 -2.10 -2.74
C ILE A 78 4.75 -3.42 -3.41
N ALA A 79 4.37 -3.55 -4.68
CA ALA A 79 4.86 -4.53 -5.63
C ALA A 79 4.61 -4.06 -7.07
N GLN A 80 5.50 -4.33 -8.01
CA GLN A 80 5.31 -3.88 -9.38
C GLN A 80 4.14 -4.56 -10.07
N VAL A 81 3.43 -3.82 -10.92
CA VAL A 81 2.26 -4.30 -11.68
C VAL A 81 2.67 -4.52 -13.14
N PRO A 82 2.25 -5.63 -13.78
CA PRO A 82 1.38 -6.70 -13.24
C PRO A 82 2.15 -7.85 -12.56
N GLY A 83 3.48 -7.86 -12.60
CA GLY A 83 4.30 -9.04 -12.23
C GLY A 83 4.37 -9.39 -10.74
N ARG A 84 3.95 -8.48 -9.85
CA ARG A 84 4.09 -8.56 -8.39
C ARG A 84 5.54 -8.81 -7.94
N ASN A 85 6.49 -8.19 -8.65
CA ASN A 85 7.92 -8.29 -8.40
C ASN A 85 8.49 -6.98 -7.80
N GLU A 86 9.81 -6.84 -7.80
CA GLU A 86 10.53 -5.66 -7.30
C GLU A 86 9.95 -4.36 -7.90
N PRO A 87 9.86 -3.26 -7.13
CA PRO A 87 9.33 -1.98 -7.58
C PRO A 87 10.02 -1.39 -8.82
N ASP A 88 11.29 -1.72 -9.07
CA ASP A 88 12.06 -1.28 -10.26
C ASP A 88 12.02 -2.27 -11.42
N SER A 89 11.34 -3.41 -11.26
CA SER A 89 11.15 -4.34 -12.36
C SER A 89 10.29 -3.72 -13.48
N PRO A 90 10.39 -4.20 -14.75
CA PRO A 90 9.54 -3.73 -15.82
C PRO A 90 8.04 -3.86 -15.47
N GLY A 91 7.32 -2.75 -15.56
CA GLY A 91 5.91 -2.65 -15.20
C GLY A 91 5.37 -1.25 -15.45
N GLU A 92 4.15 -1.01 -14.99
CA GLU A 92 3.39 0.21 -15.29
C GLU A 92 3.46 1.29 -14.20
N VAL A 93 3.88 0.93 -12.97
CA VAL A 93 3.90 1.87 -11.84
C VAL A 93 5.28 2.51 -11.67
N ASN A 94 5.33 3.84 -11.71
CA ASN A 94 6.52 4.61 -11.36
C ASN A 94 6.64 4.79 -9.84
N TYR A 95 7.38 3.90 -9.17
CA TYR A 95 7.51 3.94 -7.71
C TYR A 95 8.31 5.12 -7.17
N SER A 96 9.27 5.67 -7.92
CA SER A 96 9.94 6.91 -7.52
C SER A 96 8.96 8.05 -7.35
N TYR A 97 7.96 8.15 -8.23
CA TYR A 97 6.87 9.12 -8.11
C TYR A 97 5.95 8.81 -6.91
N ILE A 98 5.57 7.55 -6.69
CA ILE A 98 4.72 7.16 -5.56
C ILE A 98 5.41 7.47 -4.22
N PHE A 99 6.72 7.21 -4.08
CA PHE A 99 7.45 7.54 -2.87
C PHE A 99 7.51 9.05 -2.62
N ASN A 100 7.80 9.86 -3.65
CA ASN A 100 7.76 11.32 -3.53
C ASN A 100 6.37 11.80 -3.07
N LEU A 101 5.29 11.26 -3.64
CA LEU A 101 3.93 11.63 -3.26
C LEU A 101 3.64 11.30 -1.78
N LEU A 102 4.07 10.13 -1.29
CA LEU A 102 3.90 9.76 0.10
C LEU A 102 4.70 10.67 1.05
N GLU A 103 5.93 11.05 0.66
CA GLU A 103 6.76 12.01 1.39
C GLU A 103 6.12 13.41 1.42
N GLU A 104 5.62 13.91 0.28
CA GLU A 104 4.94 15.21 0.16
C GLU A 104 3.68 15.28 1.04
N LEU A 105 2.94 14.16 1.13
CA LEU A 105 1.79 14.02 2.02
C LEU A 105 2.18 13.85 3.49
N GLY A 106 3.47 13.66 3.78
CA GLY A 106 3.99 13.52 5.14
C GLY A 106 3.78 12.14 5.74
N TYR A 107 3.73 11.06 4.94
CA TYR A 107 3.60 9.70 5.45
C TYR A 107 4.81 9.34 6.35
N GLN A 108 4.53 8.96 7.60
CA GLN A 108 5.58 8.60 8.59
C GLN A 108 5.61 7.09 8.92
N GLY A 109 4.78 6.29 8.27
CA GLY A 109 4.70 4.85 8.52
C GLY A 109 5.73 4.05 7.72
N TYR A 110 5.73 2.74 7.94
CA TYR A 110 6.56 1.81 7.17
C TYR A 110 5.94 1.50 5.80
N ILE A 111 6.80 1.25 4.80
CA ILE A 111 6.41 0.70 3.50
C ILE A 111 6.78 -0.79 3.47
N GLY A 112 5.78 -1.66 3.39
CA GLY A 112 5.95 -3.10 3.24
C GLY A 112 6.34 -3.49 1.82
N CYS A 113 7.38 -4.31 1.68
CA CYS A 113 7.88 -4.82 0.40
C CYS A 113 7.24 -6.18 0.09
N GLU A 114 5.95 -6.21 -0.20
CA GLU A 114 5.19 -7.46 -0.43
C GLU A 114 5.21 -7.88 -1.91
N TYR A 115 6.40 -8.22 -2.39
CA TYR A 115 6.58 -8.75 -3.74
C TYR A 115 7.31 -10.10 -3.72
N ALA A 116 7.12 -10.88 -4.78
CA ALA A 116 7.91 -12.07 -5.05
C ALA A 116 9.16 -11.65 -5.84
N PRO A 117 10.39 -11.83 -5.32
CA PRO A 117 11.60 -11.48 -6.07
C PRO A 117 11.70 -12.26 -7.38
N LYS A 118 12.20 -11.64 -8.46
CA LYS A 118 12.42 -12.34 -9.75
C LYS A 118 13.53 -13.39 -9.69
N GLY A 119 14.45 -13.24 -8.75
CA GLY A 119 15.58 -14.12 -8.53
C GLY A 119 15.94 -14.19 -7.05
N ASN A 120 17.23 -14.21 -6.72
CA ASN A 120 17.64 -14.11 -5.33
C ASN A 120 17.24 -12.74 -4.76
N THR A 121 16.65 -12.73 -3.57
CA THR A 121 16.17 -11.51 -2.92
C THR A 121 17.22 -10.40 -2.85
N VAL A 122 18.47 -10.73 -2.47
CA VAL A 122 19.54 -9.75 -2.29
C VAL A 122 19.94 -9.07 -3.60
N ASP A 123 19.91 -9.81 -4.71
CA ASP A 123 20.27 -9.30 -6.03
C ASP A 123 19.23 -8.26 -6.53
N GLY A 124 17.98 -8.40 -6.10
CA GLY A 124 16.87 -7.50 -6.42
C GLY A 124 16.79 -6.21 -5.59
N LEU A 125 17.66 -6.00 -4.59
CA LEU A 125 17.62 -4.80 -3.73
C LEU A 125 18.24 -3.54 -4.34
N GLY A 126 18.45 -3.51 -5.67
CA GLY A 126 18.99 -2.36 -6.39
C GLY A 126 18.14 -1.09 -6.22
N TRP A 127 16.81 -1.23 -6.32
CA TRP A 127 15.87 -0.12 -6.11
C TRP A 127 16.02 0.56 -4.75
N LEU A 128 16.24 -0.23 -3.69
CA LEU A 128 16.34 0.28 -2.33
C LEU A 128 17.61 1.11 -2.14
N LYS A 129 18.73 0.66 -2.72
CA LYS A 129 19.99 1.42 -2.77
C LYS A 129 19.81 2.74 -3.51
N THR A 130 19.15 2.71 -4.67
CA THR A 130 18.85 3.91 -5.46
C THR A 130 18.00 4.91 -4.67
N TYR A 131 16.95 4.43 -3.99
CA TYR A 131 16.12 5.25 -3.13
C TYR A 131 16.93 5.94 -2.02
N TRP A 132 17.69 5.19 -1.23
CA TRP A 132 18.48 5.78 -0.14
C TRP A 132 19.57 6.74 -0.62
N ASN A 133 20.24 6.42 -1.73
CA ASN A 133 21.24 7.33 -2.31
C ASN A 133 20.61 8.66 -2.73
N SER A 134 19.36 8.65 -3.23
CA SER A 134 18.63 9.86 -3.60
C SER A 134 18.17 10.71 -2.41
N ARG A 135 18.25 10.18 -1.19
CA ARG A 135 17.86 10.84 0.07
C ARG A 135 19.03 11.14 1.01
N GLY A 136 20.26 10.92 0.54
CA GLY A 136 21.48 11.23 1.29
C GLY A 136 21.95 10.13 2.23
N GLN A 137 21.48 8.88 2.05
CA GLN A 137 21.63 7.74 2.98
C GLN A 137 21.13 8.05 4.41
N PRO A 138 20.54 7.07 5.12
CA PRO A 138 20.36 7.24 6.57
C PRO A 138 21.70 7.42 7.30
#